data_AF-A0AA43UEM1-F1
#
_entry.id   AF-A0AA43UEM1-F1
#
_cell.length_a   1.000
_cell.length_b   1.000
_cell.length_c   1.000
_cell.angle_alpha   90.00
_cell.angle_beta   90.00
_cell.angle_gamma   90.00
#
_symmetry.space_group_name_H-M   'P 1'
#
loop_
_entity.id
_entity.type
_entity.pdbx_description
1 polymer ?
#
loop_
_entity_poly.entity_id
_entity_poly.type
_entity_poly.pdbx_seq_one_letter_code
_entity_poly.pdbx_strand_id
1 'polypeptide(L)'
;MNPNQKMSFYDFIMENNKKYDMDDDDWGPFTNRKCAVIRFDYDSKGNVSGEYKGITVYRDKSFERTILPGDTWICSLKPNPNLKSNFFAKPLERVDASFVFSLMEEQRDVIIDSMWSDHKEEMMPMLEEKFKAVIDERVKAAEEKITKEDKRMIDDLEEKNAQQSMELAENERIIESMQTQINTLKAENEELKDESTRNKKKEANKSDKVTGFMEYAPPKYTVMRVGADSIQSDLFTKPRYFVHLSPDQRIMVIRPSDKGNVICVDNTIELAGLSFISDFVEEGEMVSQYDPKAGGIQIRLK
;
A
#
# COMPACT_ATOMS: atom_id res chain seq x y z
N MET A 1 7.64 50.66 -13.02
CA MET A 1 6.80 50.54 -11.81
C MET A 1 7.69 50.04 -10.68
N ASN A 2 7.63 50.68 -9.52
CA ASN A 2 8.50 50.38 -8.38
C ASN A 2 8.15 48.99 -7.79
N PRO A 3 9.09 48.06 -7.60
CA PRO A 3 8.80 46.73 -7.05
C PRO A 3 8.54 46.70 -5.54
N ASN A 4 8.48 47.87 -4.88
CA ASN A 4 8.46 47.99 -3.42
C ASN A 4 7.14 48.56 -2.86
N GLN A 5 6.06 48.48 -3.64
CA GLN A 5 4.75 48.87 -3.15
C GLN A 5 4.15 47.69 -2.38
N LYS A 6 4.34 47.68 -1.05
CA LYS A 6 3.64 46.76 -0.14
C LYS A 6 2.16 46.84 -0.44
N MET A 7 1.58 45.76 -0.95
CA MET A 7 0.15 45.63 -1.14
C MET A 7 -0.53 45.88 0.21
N SER A 8 -1.45 46.83 0.27
CA SER A 8 -2.18 47.12 1.50
C SER A 8 -3.02 45.89 1.85
N PHE A 9 -3.21 45.62 3.15
CA PHE A 9 -4.17 44.60 3.60
C PHE A 9 -5.56 44.83 2.99
N TYR A 10 -5.90 46.10 2.70
CA TYR A 10 -7.14 46.47 2.02
C TYR A 10 -7.18 46.02 0.54
N ASP A 11 -6.05 46.12 -0.16
CA ASP A 11 -5.94 45.69 -1.56
C ASP A 11 -5.99 44.15 -1.67
N PHE A 12 -5.36 43.45 -0.71
CA PHE A 12 -5.40 42.00 -0.60
C PHE A 12 -6.82 41.46 -0.33
N ILE A 13 -7.61 42.13 0.51
CA ILE A 13 -9.01 41.75 0.78
C ILE A 13 -9.87 41.96 -0.47
N MET A 14 -9.73 43.09 -1.15
CA MET A 14 -10.52 43.37 -2.37
C MET A 14 -10.26 42.37 -3.50
N GLU A 15 -9.01 41.93 -3.66
CA GLU A 15 -8.62 40.97 -4.68
C GLU A 15 -9.15 39.55 -4.38
N ASN A 16 -9.20 39.17 -3.10
CA ASN A 16 -9.78 37.89 -2.67
C ASN A 16 -11.32 37.91 -2.63
N ASN A 17 -11.97 39.03 -2.30
CA ASN A 17 -13.43 39.15 -2.32
C ASN A 17 -14.00 38.89 -3.73
N LYS A 18 -13.32 39.40 -4.77
CA LYS A 18 -13.66 39.11 -6.17
C LYS A 18 -13.45 37.66 -6.58
N LYS A 19 -12.50 36.95 -5.96
CA LYS A 19 -12.15 35.57 -6.30
C LYS A 19 -13.14 34.56 -5.70
N TYR A 20 -13.76 34.91 -4.58
CA TYR A 20 -14.63 34.02 -3.81
C TYR A 20 -16.10 34.48 -3.71
N ASP A 21 -16.47 35.54 -4.44
CA ASP A 21 -17.84 36.08 -4.52
C ASP A 21 -18.44 36.40 -3.13
N MET A 22 -17.61 37.04 -2.28
CA MET A 22 -17.99 37.45 -0.92
C MET A 22 -18.16 38.97 -0.85
N ASP A 23 -19.28 39.43 -0.28
CA ASP A 23 -19.61 40.85 -0.14
C ASP A 23 -18.96 41.47 1.12
N ASP A 24 -18.80 42.80 1.13
CA ASP A 24 -18.21 43.54 2.26
C ASP A 24 -18.96 43.31 3.60
N ASP A 25 -20.25 42.97 3.54
CA ASP A 25 -21.09 42.68 4.70
C ASP A 25 -20.72 41.35 5.40
N ASP A 26 -20.16 40.36 4.67
CA ASP A 26 -19.71 39.08 5.24
C ASP A 26 -18.47 39.26 6.13
N TRP A 27 -17.70 40.35 5.90
CA TRP A 27 -16.54 40.70 6.70
C TRP A 27 -16.85 41.63 7.88
N GLY A 28 -18.08 42.15 8.00
CA GLY A 28 -18.51 43.07 9.07
C GLY A 28 -18.12 42.66 10.51
N PRO A 29 -18.14 41.37 10.88
CA PRO A 29 -17.68 40.90 12.19
C PRO A 29 -16.15 40.95 12.41
N PHE A 30 -15.37 40.92 11.32
CA PHE A 30 -13.90 40.87 11.31
C PHE A 30 -13.25 42.22 10.99
N THR A 31 -13.95 43.13 10.29
CA THR A 31 -13.48 44.51 10.04
C THR A 31 -13.71 45.44 11.24
N ASN A 32 -14.80 45.25 12.00
CA ASN A 32 -15.07 46.05 13.22
C ASN A 32 -14.33 45.57 14.48
N ARG A 33 -13.79 44.35 14.47
CA ARG A 33 -12.95 43.82 15.54
C ARG A 33 -11.52 43.86 15.06
N LYS A 34 -10.67 44.71 15.66
CA LYS A 34 -9.24 44.70 15.37
C LYS A 34 -8.66 43.36 15.81
N CYS A 35 -8.60 42.40 14.89
CA CYS A 35 -7.97 41.11 15.12
C CYS A 35 -6.47 41.24 14.87
N ALA A 36 -5.65 40.66 15.75
CA ALA A 36 -4.21 40.69 15.65
C ALA A 36 -3.59 39.44 16.24
N VAL A 37 -2.46 39.00 15.68
CA VAL A 37 -1.60 37.98 16.28
C VAL A 37 -0.68 38.68 17.28
N ILE A 38 -0.73 38.27 18.54
CA ILE A 38 0.03 38.87 19.63
C ILE A 38 0.80 37.78 20.37
N ARG A 39 2.11 37.97 20.48
CA ARG A 39 2.95 37.22 21.41
C ARG A 39 2.92 37.90 22.78
N PHE A 40 2.67 37.14 23.83
CA PHE A 40 2.58 37.65 25.18
C PHE A 40 3.80 37.22 25.98
N ASP A 41 4.44 38.17 26.65
CA ASP A 41 5.59 37.94 27.51
C ASP A 41 5.44 38.76 28.81
N TYR A 42 6.35 38.54 29.76
CA TYR A 42 6.40 39.36 30.96
C TYR A 42 6.93 40.75 30.63
N ASP A 43 6.19 41.78 31.03
CA ASP A 43 6.66 43.16 31.02
C ASP A 43 7.63 43.42 32.18
N SER A 44 8.25 44.61 32.17
CA SER A 44 9.18 45.05 33.22
C SER A 44 8.55 45.21 34.61
N LYS A 45 7.22 45.10 34.72
CA LYS A 45 6.44 45.15 35.96
C LYS A 45 5.90 43.77 36.35
N GLY A 46 6.25 42.70 35.62
CA GLY A 46 5.81 41.33 35.87
C GLY A 46 4.41 41.00 35.36
N ASN A 47 3.77 41.87 34.56
CA ASN A 47 2.48 41.56 33.92
C ASN A 47 2.69 40.85 32.60
N VAL A 48 1.74 39.99 32.23
CA VAL A 48 1.72 39.36 30.91
C VAL A 48 1.08 40.32 29.90
N SER A 49 1.86 40.78 28.94
CA SER A 49 1.43 41.72 27.90
C SER A 49 2.16 41.47 26.58
N GLY A 50 1.58 41.97 25.49
CA GLY A 50 2.20 41.98 24.18
C GLY A 50 2.15 43.38 23.56
N GLU A 51 2.53 43.47 22.29
CA GLU A 51 2.55 44.73 21.56
C GLU A 51 1.80 44.63 20.25
N TYR A 52 1.03 45.67 19.93
CA TYR A 52 0.40 45.84 18.63
C TYR A 52 0.65 47.26 18.13
N LYS A 53 1.43 47.39 17.05
CA LYS A 53 1.76 48.68 16.41
C LYS A 53 2.32 49.72 17.40
N GLY A 54 3.25 49.34 18.27
CA GLY A 54 3.83 50.25 19.27
C GLY A 54 2.95 50.50 20.50
N ILE A 55 1.77 49.88 20.60
CA ILE A 55 0.82 50.06 21.71
C ILE A 55 0.76 48.77 22.53
N THR A 56 0.88 48.91 23.85
CA THR A 56 0.80 47.78 24.78
C THR A 56 -0.60 47.14 24.74
N VAL A 57 -0.60 45.82 24.64
CA VAL A 57 -1.79 44.97 24.66
C VAL A 57 -1.75 44.13 25.92
N TYR A 58 -2.67 44.41 26.85
CA TYR A 58 -2.82 43.58 28.04
C TYR A 58 -3.83 42.48 27.77
N ARG A 59 -3.66 41.33 28.43
CA ARG A 59 -4.71 40.32 28.49
C ARG A 59 -5.97 40.87 29.15
N ASP A 60 -7.14 40.56 28.60
CA ASP A 60 -8.41 40.88 29.25
C ASP A 60 -8.52 40.10 30.57
N LYS A 61 -8.97 40.77 31.63
CA LYS A 61 -9.10 40.20 32.99
C LYS A 61 -9.89 38.88 33.01
N SER A 62 -10.87 38.78 32.12
CA SER A 62 -11.76 37.63 32.00
C SER A 62 -11.05 36.38 31.44
N PHE A 63 -9.86 36.56 30.85
CA PHE A 63 -9.10 35.52 30.15
C PHE A 63 -7.64 35.41 30.65
N GLU A 64 -7.35 35.94 31.84
CA GLU A 64 -6.00 35.95 32.40
C GLU A 64 -5.39 34.56 32.60
N ARG A 65 -6.21 33.54 32.80
CA ARG A 65 -5.76 32.16 32.99
C ARG A 65 -5.55 31.41 31.68
N THR A 66 -5.93 32.02 30.56
CA THR A 66 -5.90 31.40 29.23
C THR A 66 -4.65 31.81 28.47
N ILE A 67 -4.29 33.10 28.53
CA ILE A 67 -3.09 33.63 27.88
C ILE A 67 -1.93 33.56 28.87
N LEU A 68 -0.99 32.64 28.61
CA LEU A 68 0.22 32.47 29.40
C LEU A 68 1.40 33.22 28.77
N PRO A 69 2.42 33.60 29.57
CA PRO A 69 3.63 34.19 29.04
C PRO A 69 4.39 33.17 28.19
N GLY A 70 4.93 33.61 27.06
CA GLY A 70 5.51 32.78 26.00
C GLY A 70 4.52 32.34 24.92
N ASP A 71 3.20 32.50 25.13
CA ASP A 71 2.20 32.09 24.15
C ASP A 71 2.01 33.13 23.04
N THR A 72 1.69 32.64 21.84
CA THR A 72 1.20 33.45 20.72
C THR A 72 -0.28 33.16 20.47
N TRP A 73 -1.10 34.21 20.38
CA TRP A 73 -2.54 34.11 20.23
C TRP A 73 -3.06 35.02 19.11
N ILE A 74 -4.06 34.53 18.38
CA ILE A 74 -4.96 35.39 17.59
C ILE A 74 -5.94 36.01 18.59
N CYS A 75 -5.95 37.33 18.68
CA CYS A 75 -6.74 38.07 19.64
C CYS A 75 -7.65 39.09 18.96
N SER A 76 -8.86 39.26 19.52
CA SER A 76 -9.69 40.43 19.26
C SER A 76 -9.28 41.55 20.22
N LEU A 77 -8.84 42.67 19.69
CA LEU A 77 -8.38 43.83 20.45
C LEU A 77 -9.52 44.80 20.70
N LYS A 78 -9.76 45.09 21.98
CA LYS A 78 -10.68 46.14 22.41
C LYS A 78 -9.88 47.31 22.97
N PRO A 79 -10.10 48.55 22.50
CA PRO A 79 -9.45 49.71 23.10
C PRO A 79 -9.89 49.82 24.56
N ASN A 80 -8.97 50.18 25.45
CA ASN A 80 -9.33 50.47 26.82
C ASN A 80 -10.23 51.72 26.85
N PRO A 81 -11.48 51.63 27.35
CA PRO A 81 -12.40 52.76 27.36
C PRO A 81 -11.92 53.90 28.27
N ASN A 82 -11.05 53.61 29.24
CA ASN A 82 -10.58 54.58 30.23
C ASN A 82 -9.25 55.26 29.83
N LEU A 83 -8.45 54.64 28.95
CA LEU A 83 -7.14 55.13 28.53
C LEU A 83 -6.94 54.82 27.04
N LYS A 84 -6.68 55.83 26.21
CA LYS A 84 -6.40 55.64 24.77
C LYS A 84 -5.03 54.99 24.48
N SER A 85 -4.28 54.61 25.51
CA SER A 85 -2.88 54.20 25.41
C SER A 85 -2.66 52.69 25.44
N ASN A 86 -3.72 51.87 25.56
CA ASN A 86 -3.58 50.41 25.55
C ASN A 86 -4.82 49.68 25.00
N PHE A 87 -4.62 48.43 24.61
CA PHE A 87 -5.68 47.51 24.23
C PHE A 87 -5.82 46.37 25.25
N PHE A 88 -7.03 45.79 25.30
CA PHE A 88 -7.27 44.51 25.93
C PHE A 88 -7.47 43.43 24.89
N ALA A 89 -6.72 42.35 25.01
CA ALA A 89 -6.81 41.18 24.15
C ALA A 89 -7.81 40.18 24.72
N LYS A 90 -8.84 39.89 23.93
CA LYS A 90 -9.67 38.70 24.09
C LYS A 90 -9.08 37.58 23.22
N PRO A 91 -8.64 36.44 23.80
CA PRO A 91 -8.12 35.33 23.02
C PRO A 91 -9.24 34.75 22.12
N LEU A 92 -8.91 34.50 20.86
CA LEU A 92 -9.78 33.79 19.92
C LEU A 92 -9.24 32.38 19.70
N GLU A 93 -7.99 32.27 19.28
CA GLU A 93 -7.35 31.00 18.95
C GLU A 93 -5.86 31.03 19.32
N ARG A 94 -5.32 29.93 19.83
CA ARG A 94 -3.89 29.84 20.15
C ARG A 94 -3.11 29.45 18.91
N VAL A 95 -2.05 30.20 18.60
CA VAL A 95 -1.15 29.85 17.51
C VAL A 95 -0.12 28.87 18.05
N ASP A 96 -0.45 27.58 17.97
CA ASP A 96 0.44 26.48 18.32
C ASP A 96 0.63 25.53 17.14
N ALA A 97 1.47 24.50 17.33
CA ALA A 97 1.73 23.51 16.29
C ALA A 97 0.42 22.83 15.81
N SER A 98 -0.52 22.56 16.71
CA SER A 98 -1.80 21.94 16.37
C SER A 98 -2.67 22.85 15.52
N PHE A 99 -2.69 24.16 15.80
CA PHE A 99 -3.33 25.16 14.94
C PHE A 99 -2.74 25.12 13.53
N VAL A 100 -1.41 25.14 13.38
CA VAL A 100 -0.73 25.09 12.07
C VAL A 100 -1.02 23.78 11.33
N PHE A 101 -1.06 22.65 12.03
CA PHE A 101 -1.40 21.36 11.42
C PHE A 101 -2.88 21.22 11.04
N SER A 102 -3.77 21.97 11.72
CA SER A 102 -5.20 22.01 11.42
C SER A 102 -5.57 22.90 10.22
N LEU A 103 -4.63 23.74 9.76
CA LEU A 103 -4.82 24.54 8.55
C LEU A 103 -4.90 23.63 7.31
N MET A 104 -5.95 23.84 6.50
CA MET A 104 -6.13 23.19 5.21
C MET A 104 -4.94 23.47 4.30
N GLU A 105 -4.60 22.53 3.42
CA GLU A 105 -3.39 22.55 2.57
C GLU A 105 -3.23 23.88 1.80
N GLU A 106 -4.34 24.44 1.30
CA GLU A 106 -4.38 25.71 0.56
C GLU A 106 -4.17 26.97 1.44
N GLN A 107 -4.50 26.91 2.73
CA GLN A 107 -4.29 28.01 3.68
C GLN A 107 -2.89 27.97 4.31
N ARG A 108 -2.24 26.81 4.22
CA ARG A 108 -0.91 26.57 4.75
C ARG A 108 0.15 27.31 3.96
N ASP A 109 0.09 27.29 2.64
CA ASP A 109 1.13 27.91 1.80
C ASP A 109 1.21 29.43 1.99
N VAL A 110 0.06 30.12 2.11
CA VAL A 110 0.02 31.59 2.28
C VAL A 110 0.49 32.02 3.69
N ILE A 111 0.12 31.28 4.73
CA ILE A 111 0.50 31.59 6.12
C ILE A 111 1.93 31.14 6.42
N ILE A 112 2.34 29.98 5.91
CA ILE A 112 3.71 29.49 6.01
C ILE A 112 4.65 30.43 5.27
N ASP A 113 4.39 30.84 4.03
CA ASP A 113 5.32 31.73 3.31
C ASP A 113 5.52 33.07 4.04
N SER A 114 4.48 33.60 4.68
CA SER A 114 4.57 34.84 5.47
C SER A 114 5.21 34.67 6.85
N MET A 115 5.11 33.50 7.50
CA MET A 115 5.73 33.25 8.82
C MET A 115 7.14 32.64 8.72
N TRP A 116 7.38 31.88 7.65
CA TRP A 116 8.65 31.23 7.33
C TRP A 116 9.72 32.23 6.89
N SER A 117 9.34 33.38 6.32
CA SER A 117 10.30 34.45 6.01
C SER A 117 10.90 35.10 7.25
N ASP A 118 10.12 35.21 8.33
CA ASP A 118 10.47 36.06 9.47
C ASP A 118 11.02 35.27 10.67
N HIS A 119 10.68 33.97 10.80
CA HIS A 119 11.01 33.17 12.00
C HIS A 119 11.57 31.76 11.70
N LYS A 120 12.16 31.56 10.51
CA LYS A 120 12.70 30.27 10.04
C LYS A 120 13.67 29.60 11.00
N GLU A 121 14.64 30.36 11.52
CA GLU A 121 15.73 29.83 12.33
C GLU A 121 15.25 29.30 13.70
N GLU A 122 14.17 29.88 14.24
CA GLU A 122 13.58 29.44 15.50
C GLU A 122 12.62 28.25 15.31
N MET A 123 11.91 28.19 14.17
CA MET A 123 10.94 27.12 13.91
C MET A 123 11.57 25.80 13.43
N MET A 124 12.66 25.87 12.65
CA MET A 124 13.35 24.69 12.10
C MET A 124 13.73 23.63 13.14
N PRO A 125 14.45 23.95 14.23
CA PRO A 125 14.87 22.91 15.19
C PRO A 125 13.69 22.25 15.91
N MET A 126 12.62 23.00 16.20
CA MET A 126 11.40 22.45 16.82
C MET A 126 10.61 21.55 15.86
N LEU A 127 10.58 21.91 14.58
CA LEU A 127 9.96 21.10 13.54
C LEU A 127 10.78 19.83 13.30
N GLU A 128 12.10 19.93 13.19
CA GLU A 128 13.00 18.78 13.02
C GLU A 128 12.87 17.77 14.17
N GLU A 129 12.84 18.23 15.43
CA GLU A 129 12.68 17.36 16.60
C GLU A 129 11.32 16.63 16.59
N LYS A 130 10.25 17.33 16.23
CA LYS A 130 8.91 16.72 16.13
C LYS A 130 8.74 15.83 14.89
N PHE A 131 9.29 16.21 13.75
CA PHE A 131 9.30 15.37 12.54
C PHE A 131 10.05 14.07 12.82
N LYS A 132 11.20 14.16 13.50
CA LYS A 132 11.96 12.99 13.94
C LYS A 132 11.14 12.10 14.86
N ALA A 133 10.49 12.66 15.89
CA ALA A 133 9.66 11.89 16.81
C ALA A 133 8.47 11.18 16.11
N VAL A 134 7.79 11.86 15.18
CA VAL A 134 6.67 11.28 14.42
C VAL A 134 7.16 10.19 13.45
N ILE A 135 8.32 10.39 12.81
CA ILE A 135 8.93 9.38 11.94
C ILE A 135 9.33 8.17 12.78
N ASP A 136 9.99 8.36 13.93
CA ASP A 136 10.40 7.29 14.83
C ASP A 136 9.20 6.49 15.35
N GLU A 137 8.10 7.15 15.71
CA GLU A 137 6.85 6.50 16.14
C GLU A 137 6.22 5.67 15.00
N ARG A 138 6.20 6.21 13.77
CA ARG A 138 5.69 5.50 12.60
C ARG A 138 6.56 4.31 12.21
N VAL A 139 7.87 4.45 12.27
CA VAL A 139 8.83 3.36 12.02
C VAL A 139 8.61 2.26 13.04
N LYS A 140 8.55 2.60 14.34
CA LYS A 140 8.29 1.62 15.40
C LYS A 140 6.95 0.91 15.22
N ALA A 141 5.88 1.63 14.89
CA ALA A 141 4.58 1.04 14.62
C ALA A 141 4.58 0.11 13.39
N ALA A 142 5.35 0.44 12.36
CA ALA A 142 5.53 -0.41 11.18
C ALA A 142 6.34 -1.66 11.52
N GLU A 143 7.44 -1.53 12.27
CA GLU A 143 8.24 -2.66 12.75
C GLU A 143 7.43 -3.62 13.61
N GLU A 144 6.58 -3.11 14.52
CA GLU A 144 5.68 -3.94 15.33
C GLU A 144 4.61 -4.68 14.51
N LYS A 145 4.14 -4.08 13.41
CA LYS A 145 3.21 -4.75 12.50
C LYS A 145 3.91 -5.85 11.71
N ILE A 146 5.08 -5.55 11.13
CA ILE A 146 5.88 -6.51 10.37
C ILE A 146 6.26 -7.70 11.26
N THR A 147 6.77 -7.46 12.47
CA THR A 147 7.12 -8.55 13.40
C THR A 147 5.91 -9.39 13.82
N LYS A 148 4.71 -8.81 13.96
CA LYS A 148 3.48 -9.57 14.22
C LYS A 148 3.06 -10.42 13.01
N GLU A 149 3.18 -9.88 11.80
CA GLU A 149 2.86 -10.61 10.57
C GLU A 149 3.86 -11.73 10.30
N ASP A 150 5.16 -11.47 10.44
CA ASP A 150 6.22 -12.47 10.33
C ASP A 150 6.03 -13.60 11.33
N LYS A 151 5.70 -13.27 12.59
CA LYS A 151 5.43 -14.29 13.61
C LYS A 151 4.23 -15.16 13.22
N ARG A 152 3.13 -14.58 12.74
CA ARG A 152 1.96 -15.34 12.25
C ARG A 152 2.32 -16.22 11.06
N MET A 153 3.17 -15.73 10.16
CA MET A 153 3.61 -16.48 9.00
C MET A 153 4.52 -17.65 9.38
N ILE A 154 5.40 -17.46 10.37
CA ILE A 154 6.22 -18.53 10.94
C ILE A 154 5.32 -19.60 11.58
N ASP A 155 4.35 -19.21 12.41
CA ASP A 155 3.44 -20.14 13.07
C ASP A 155 2.65 -20.98 12.03
N ASP A 156 2.13 -20.36 10.96
CA ASP A 156 1.41 -21.04 9.87
C ASP A 156 2.33 -21.96 9.02
N LEU A 157 3.60 -21.58 8.84
CA LEU A 157 4.59 -22.43 8.16
C LEU A 157 4.98 -23.63 9.02
N GLU A 158 5.11 -23.45 10.33
CA GLU A 158 5.38 -24.54 11.28
C GLU A 158 4.21 -25.54 11.30
N GLU A 159 2.97 -25.07 11.31
CA GLU A 159 1.77 -25.92 11.23
C GLU A 159 1.73 -26.73 9.92
N LYS A 160 2.00 -26.08 8.78
CA LYS A 160 2.07 -26.77 7.47
C LYS A 160 3.19 -27.79 7.41
N ASN A 161 4.37 -27.48 7.94
CA ASN A 161 5.48 -28.43 8.01
C ASN A 161 5.11 -29.65 8.87
N ALA A 162 4.41 -29.44 9.99
CA ALA A 162 3.93 -30.54 10.82
C ALA A 162 2.93 -31.42 10.05
N GLN A 163 1.96 -30.82 9.35
CA GLN A 163 1.02 -31.56 8.50
C GLN A 163 1.72 -32.36 7.40
N GLN A 164 2.63 -31.72 6.66
CA GLN A 164 3.40 -32.39 5.60
C GLN A 164 4.25 -33.53 6.15
N SER A 165 4.85 -33.36 7.33
CA SER A 165 5.60 -34.44 7.97
C SER A 165 4.72 -35.62 8.36
N MET A 166 3.48 -35.39 8.79
CA MET A 166 2.53 -36.46 9.09
C MET A 166 2.08 -37.19 7.82
N GLU A 167 1.79 -36.44 6.75
CA GLU A 167 1.41 -37.00 5.45
C GLU A 167 2.55 -37.82 4.83
N LEU A 168 3.80 -37.35 4.92
CA LEU A 168 4.96 -38.11 4.49
C LEU A 168 5.10 -39.43 5.26
N ALA A 169 4.93 -39.41 6.58
CA ALA A 169 4.99 -40.62 7.40
C ALA A 169 3.86 -41.61 7.07
N GLU A 170 2.67 -41.12 6.70
CA GLU A 170 1.57 -41.96 6.22
C GLU A 170 1.88 -42.57 4.85
N ASN A 171 2.37 -41.75 3.92
CA ASN A 171 2.77 -42.20 2.59
C ASN A 171 3.89 -43.25 2.65
N GLU A 172 4.88 -43.07 3.54
CA GLU A 172 5.93 -44.08 3.77
C GLU A 172 5.34 -45.42 4.21
N ARG A 173 4.40 -45.43 5.15
CA ARG A 173 3.71 -46.67 5.58
C ARG A 173 2.93 -47.33 4.45
N ILE A 174 2.26 -46.54 3.61
CA ILE A 174 1.53 -47.06 2.45
C ILE A 174 2.51 -47.70 1.47
N ILE A 175 3.64 -47.04 1.17
CA ILE A 175 4.67 -47.55 0.27
C ILE A 175 5.26 -48.86 0.81
N GLU A 176 5.58 -48.94 2.10
CA GLU A 176 6.07 -50.17 2.74
C GLU A 176 5.05 -51.32 2.63
N SER A 177 3.77 -51.03 2.85
CA SER A 177 2.69 -52.00 2.69
C SER A 177 2.57 -52.48 1.24
N MET A 178 2.59 -51.56 0.27
CA MET A 178 2.53 -51.90 -1.16
C MET A 178 3.75 -52.69 -1.61
N GLN A 179 4.96 -52.36 -1.15
CA GLN A 179 6.18 -53.11 -1.46
C GLN A 179 6.11 -54.54 -0.90
N THR A 180 5.56 -54.69 0.31
CA THR A 180 5.30 -56.01 0.89
C THR A 180 4.37 -56.82 0.00
N GLN A 181 3.23 -56.24 -0.40
CA GLN A 181 2.29 -56.89 -1.33
C GLN A 181 2.92 -57.24 -2.68
N ILE A 182 3.71 -56.32 -3.27
CA ILE A 182 4.41 -56.57 -4.54
C ILE A 182 5.38 -57.75 -4.39
N ASN A 183 6.09 -57.85 -3.27
CA ASN A 183 7.01 -58.97 -3.02
C ASN A 183 6.25 -60.30 -2.84
N THR A 184 5.11 -60.29 -2.15
CA THR A 184 4.24 -61.47 -2.03
C THR A 184 3.72 -61.91 -3.40
N LEU A 185 3.19 -60.98 -4.20
CA LEU A 185 2.69 -61.26 -5.55
C LEU A 185 3.79 -61.71 -6.52
N LYS A 186 5.02 -61.21 -6.35
CA LYS A 186 6.18 -61.69 -7.13
C LYS A 186 6.55 -63.11 -6.73
N ALA A 187 6.57 -63.43 -5.43
CA ALA A 187 6.83 -64.79 -4.95
C ALA A 187 5.77 -65.77 -5.47
N GLU A 188 4.48 -65.43 -5.36
CA GLU A 188 3.38 -66.23 -5.90
C GLU A 188 3.48 -66.42 -7.42
N ASN A 189 3.87 -65.38 -8.17
CA ASN A 189 4.07 -65.49 -9.62
C ASN A 189 5.29 -66.34 -10.00
N GLU A 190 6.37 -66.31 -9.23
CA GLU A 190 7.52 -67.18 -9.47
C GLU A 190 7.18 -68.64 -9.14
N GLU A 191 6.42 -68.91 -8.07
CA GLU A 191 5.88 -70.26 -7.79
C GLU A 191 4.96 -70.76 -8.92
N LEU A 192 4.06 -69.91 -9.42
CA LEU A 192 3.19 -70.22 -10.56
C LEU A 192 3.98 -70.42 -11.87
N LYS A 193 5.07 -69.68 -12.10
CA LYS A 193 5.96 -69.90 -13.25
C LYS A 193 6.75 -71.20 -13.11
N ASP A 194 7.17 -71.58 -11.92
CA ASP A 194 7.85 -72.85 -11.66
C ASP A 194 6.90 -74.05 -11.84
N GLU A 195 5.63 -73.92 -11.46
CA GLU A 195 4.58 -74.90 -11.75
C GLU A 195 4.22 -74.92 -13.25
N SER A 196 4.16 -73.77 -13.90
CA SER A 196 3.86 -73.66 -15.33
C SER A 196 5.04 -74.15 -16.20
N THR A 197 6.30 -74.00 -15.77
CA THR A 197 7.48 -74.57 -16.45
C THR A 197 7.63 -76.07 -16.20
N ARG A 198 7.19 -76.59 -15.04
CA ARG A 198 6.99 -78.04 -14.84
C ARG A 198 5.89 -78.61 -15.74
N ASN A 199 4.81 -77.87 -15.96
CA ASN A 199 3.70 -78.29 -16.82
C ASN A 199 3.96 -78.06 -18.33
N LYS A 200 4.79 -77.08 -18.73
CA LYS A 200 5.17 -76.77 -20.13
C LYS A 200 6.25 -77.68 -20.73
N LYS A 201 6.69 -78.74 -20.03
CA LYS A 201 7.41 -79.86 -20.66
C LYS A 201 6.47 -80.81 -21.43
N LYS A 202 5.17 -80.51 -21.49
CA LYS A 202 4.24 -81.04 -22.49
C LYS A 202 3.57 -79.85 -23.18
N GLU A 203 3.54 -79.90 -24.50
CA GLU A 203 2.87 -78.96 -25.42
C GLU A 203 3.63 -77.66 -25.72
N ALA A 204 4.58 -77.80 -26.66
CA ALA A 204 4.92 -76.73 -27.58
C ALA A 204 3.78 -76.54 -28.58
N ASN A 205 3.23 -75.32 -28.72
CA ASN A 205 2.99 -74.68 -30.01
C ASN A 205 2.27 -73.31 -29.91
N LYS A 206 2.64 -72.44 -30.86
CA LYS A 206 1.96 -71.24 -31.39
C LYS A 206 2.06 -69.92 -30.60
N SER A 207 2.95 -69.07 -31.11
CA SER A 207 2.64 -67.75 -31.70
C SER A 207 1.26 -67.19 -31.37
N ASP A 208 1.22 -65.98 -30.80
CA ASP A 208 0.56 -64.87 -31.51
C ASP A 208 1.07 -63.49 -31.07
N LYS A 209 1.29 -62.66 -32.08
CA LYS A 209 1.56 -61.23 -32.00
C LYS A 209 0.25 -60.52 -31.64
N VAL A 210 0.29 -59.59 -30.68
CA VAL A 210 -0.69 -58.49 -30.63
C VAL A 210 0.05 -57.18 -30.50
N THR A 211 0.04 -56.46 -31.61
CA THR A 211 0.35 -55.04 -31.76
C THR A 211 -0.73 -54.18 -31.12
N GLY A 212 -0.33 -53.16 -30.36
CA GLY A 212 -1.26 -52.18 -29.80
C GLY A 212 -0.54 -51.00 -29.13
N PHE A 213 0.40 -50.37 -29.82
CA PHE A 213 0.90 -49.06 -29.39
C PHE A 213 -0.12 -48.01 -29.81
N MET A 214 -0.93 -47.59 -28.85
CA MET A 214 -1.79 -46.41 -28.95
C MET A 214 -0.85 -45.20 -29.00
N GLU A 215 -0.74 -44.58 -30.18
CA GLU A 215 0.05 -43.39 -30.42
C GLU A 215 -0.58 -42.23 -29.64
N TYR A 216 -0.08 -41.98 -28.43
CA TYR A 216 -0.42 -40.81 -27.63
C TYR A 216 0.12 -39.57 -28.35
N ALA A 217 -0.72 -38.96 -29.20
CA ALA A 217 -0.49 -37.58 -29.62
C ALA A 217 -0.57 -36.70 -28.35
N PRO A 218 0.48 -35.94 -28.01
CA PRO A 218 0.40 -35.04 -26.87
C PRO A 218 -0.73 -34.01 -27.10
N PRO A 219 -1.49 -33.62 -26.05
CA PRO A 219 -2.52 -32.61 -26.18
C PRO A 219 -1.93 -31.35 -26.83
N LYS A 220 -2.59 -30.80 -27.85
CA LYS A 220 -2.21 -29.47 -28.35
C LYS A 220 -2.59 -28.45 -27.29
N TYR A 221 -1.59 -27.76 -26.74
CA TYR A 221 -1.77 -26.67 -25.81
C TYR A 221 -1.94 -25.40 -26.65
N THR A 222 -3.18 -24.92 -26.78
CA THR A 222 -3.49 -23.71 -27.55
C THR A 222 -3.89 -22.62 -26.57
N VAL A 223 -3.15 -21.50 -26.61
CA VAL A 223 -3.44 -20.29 -25.84
C VAL A 223 -3.62 -19.16 -26.84
N MET A 224 -4.75 -18.48 -26.79
CA MET A 224 -5.10 -17.36 -27.65
C MET A 224 -4.90 -16.06 -26.90
N ARG A 225 -4.25 -15.08 -27.53
CA ARG A 225 -4.30 -13.70 -27.05
C ARG A 225 -5.58 -13.06 -27.61
N VAL A 226 -6.47 -12.66 -26.72
CA VAL A 226 -7.80 -12.10 -27.07
C VAL A 226 -7.91 -10.61 -26.75
N GLY A 227 -6.88 -10.03 -26.15
CA GLY A 227 -6.81 -8.60 -25.88
C GLY A 227 -5.39 -8.15 -25.53
N ALA A 228 -5.25 -6.85 -25.29
CA ALA A 228 -3.98 -6.24 -24.90
C ALA A 228 -3.35 -6.96 -23.71
N ASP A 229 -4.18 -7.25 -22.70
CA ASP A 229 -3.78 -7.89 -21.45
C ASP A 229 -4.51 -9.21 -21.17
N SER A 230 -5.21 -9.77 -22.17
CA SER A 230 -6.09 -10.92 -21.97
C SER A 230 -5.69 -12.12 -22.81
N ILE A 231 -5.64 -13.29 -22.18
CA ILE A 231 -5.36 -14.57 -22.84
C ILE A 231 -6.44 -15.59 -22.51
N GLN A 232 -6.78 -16.44 -23.48
CA GLN A 232 -7.84 -17.43 -23.38
C GLN A 232 -7.31 -18.82 -23.75
N SER A 233 -7.74 -19.85 -23.01
CA SER A 233 -7.45 -21.25 -23.34
C SER A 233 -8.46 -22.17 -22.69
N ASP A 234 -8.92 -23.20 -23.41
CA ASP A 234 -9.79 -24.23 -22.87
C ASP A 234 -9.18 -25.00 -21.68
N LEU A 235 -7.86 -24.90 -21.52
CA LEU A 235 -7.15 -25.50 -20.40
C LEU A 235 -7.26 -24.70 -19.10
N PHE A 236 -7.76 -23.45 -19.17
CA PHE A 236 -7.91 -22.60 -18.00
C PHE A 236 -9.17 -22.92 -17.18
N THR A 237 -9.20 -24.12 -16.60
CA THR A 237 -10.36 -24.68 -15.87
C THR A 237 -10.46 -24.31 -14.38
N LYS A 238 -9.36 -23.89 -13.75
CA LYS A 238 -9.28 -23.45 -12.35
C LYS A 238 -9.62 -21.96 -12.18
N PRO A 239 -10.13 -21.52 -11.01
CA PRO A 239 -10.49 -20.11 -10.78
C PRO A 239 -9.28 -19.18 -10.68
N ARG A 240 -8.10 -19.72 -10.36
CA ARG A 240 -6.87 -18.95 -10.13
C ARG A 240 -5.64 -19.68 -10.67
N TYR A 241 -4.67 -18.89 -11.12
CA TYR A 241 -3.39 -19.37 -11.63
C TYR A 241 -2.24 -18.57 -11.03
N PHE A 242 -1.09 -19.21 -10.91
CA PHE A 242 0.16 -18.49 -10.74
C PHE A 242 0.78 -18.23 -12.10
N VAL A 243 1.12 -16.97 -12.35
CA VAL A 243 1.82 -16.55 -13.56
C VAL A 243 3.19 -16.02 -13.18
N HIS A 244 4.22 -16.61 -13.77
CA HIS A 244 5.61 -16.25 -13.54
C HIS A 244 6.25 -15.87 -14.87
N LEU A 245 6.96 -14.75 -14.89
CA LEU A 245 7.74 -14.30 -16.03
C LEU A 245 9.22 -14.61 -15.80
N SER A 246 9.91 -15.08 -16.83
CA SER A 246 11.36 -15.23 -16.76
C SER A 246 12.04 -13.87 -16.58
N PRO A 247 13.26 -13.82 -15.99
CA PRO A 247 13.98 -12.56 -15.80
C PRO A 247 14.24 -11.78 -17.09
N ASP A 248 14.35 -12.46 -18.23
CA ASP A 248 14.49 -11.88 -19.56
C ASP A 248 13.16 -11.51 -20.23
N GLN A 249 12.03 -11.75 -19.56
CA GLN A 249 10.66 -11.47 -19.99
C GLN A 249 10.22 -12.14 -21.31
N ARG A 250 10.97 -13.15 -21.77
CA ARG A 250 10.66 -13.88 -23.02
C ARG A 250 9.73 -15.07 -22.81
N ILE A 251 9.64 -15.55 -21.57
CA ILE A 251 8.93 -16.77 -21.24
C ILE A 251 7.98 -16.49 -20.08
N MET A 252 6.72 -16.85 -20.27
CA MET A 252 5.69 -16.81 -19.25
C MET A 252 5.27 -18.23 -18.90
N VAL A 253 5.15 -18.55 -17.62
CA VAL A 253 4.68 -19.86 -17.14
C VAL A 253 3.40 -19.66 -16.34
N ILE A 254 2.35 -20.38 -16.71
CA ILE A 254 1.03 -20.35 -16.10
C ILE A 254 0.75 -21.70 -15.44
N ARG A 255 0.60 -21.72 -14.12
CA ARG A 255 0.34 -22.96 -13.35
C ARG A 255 -0.97 -22.86 -12.58
N PRO A 256 -1.83 -23.90 -12.59
CA PRO A 256 -3.08 -23.90 -11.82
C PRO A 256 -2.79 -23.82 -10.32
N SER A 257 -3.50 -22.95 -9.60
CA SER A 257 -3.36 -22.87 -8.14
C SER A 257 -4.52 -22.13 -7.49
N ASP A 258 -5.07 -22.69 -6.41
CA ASP A 258 -6.15 -22.06 -5.66
C ASP A 258 -5.74 -20.74 -4.96
N LYS A 259 -4.42 -20.50 -4.83
CA LYS A 259 -3.84 -19.25 -4.28
C LYS A 259 -3.12 -18.40 -5.34
N GLY A 260 -3.42 -18.65 -6.62
CA GLY A 260 -2.80 -17.96 -7.75
C GLY A 260 -2.93 -16.43 -7.70
N ASN A 261 -1.92 -15.74 -8.24
CA ASN A 261 -1.87 -14.28 -8.33
C ASN A 261 -2.76 -13.69 -9.44
N VAL A 262 -3.28 -14.52 -10.34
CA VAL A 262 -4.20 -14.08 -11.40
C VAL A 262 -5.49 -14.88 -11.35
N ILE A 263 -6.58 -14.21 -11.73
CA ILE A 263 -7.93 -14.77 -11.72
C ILE A 263 -8.26 -15.23 -13.14
N CYS A 264 -8.93 -16.37 -13.25
CA CYS A 264 -9.49 -16.86 -14.49
C CYS A 264 -11.01 -16.76 -14.43
N VAL A 265 -11.60 -16.12 -15.45
CA VAL A 265 -13.04 -16.00 -15.65
C VAL A 265 -13.34 -16.45 -17.07
N ASP A 266 -14.28 -17.38 -17.25
CA ASP A 266 -14.68 -17.91 -18.57
C ASP A 266 -13.49 -18.35 -19.45
N ASN A 267 -12.62 -19.19 -18.89
CA ASN A 267 -11.39 -19.68 -19.54
C ASN A 267 -10.43 -18.56 -20.01
N THR A 268 -10.57 -17.36 -19.46
CA THR A 268 -9.81 -16.16 -19.82
C THR A 268 -9.07 -15.63 -18.59
N ILE A 269 -7.78 -15.39 -18.74
CA ILE A 269 -6.90 -14.83 -17.71
C ILE A 269 -6.54 -13.41 -18.12
N GLU A 270 -6.71 -12.47 -17.19
CA GLU A 270 -6.30 -11.08 -17.32
C GLU A 270 -4.94 -10.87 -16.66
N LEU A 271 -3.99 -10.37 -17.44
CA LEU A 271 -2.57 -10.19 -17.10
C LEU A 271 -2.21 -8.72 -17.28
N ALA A 272 -2.49 -7.92 -16.24
CA ALA A 272 -2.18 -6.49 -16.24
C ALA A 272 -0.72 -6.24 -16.63
N GLY A 273 -0.52 -5.53 -17.74
CA GLY A 273 0.80 -5.18 -18.25
C GLY A 273 1.46 -6.20 -19.19
N LEU A 274 0.73 -7.23 -19.66
CA LEU A 274 1.20 -8.10 -20.74
C LEU A 274 1.47 -7.29 -22.02
N SER A 275 0.68 -6.26 -22.29
CA SER A 275 0.86 -5.29 -23.37
C SER A 275 2.17 -4.51 -23.32
N PHE A 276 2.77 -4.31 -22.14
CA PHE A 276 4.09 -3.66 -22.01
C PHE A 276 5.26 -4.60 -22.33
N ILE A 277 5.03 -5.92 -22.23
CA ILE A 277 6.08 -6.94 -22.37
C ILE A 277 6.06 -7.55 -23.78
N SER A 278 4.87 -7.70 -24.36
CA SER A 278 4.68 -8.20 -25.71
C SER A 278 3.63 -7.35 -26.39
N ASP A 279 3.98 -6.68 -27.49
CA ASP A 279 3.06 -5.79 -28.18
C ASP A 279 1.79 -6.52 -28.63
N PHE A 280 0.64 -5.90 -28.40
CA PHE A 280 -0.64 -6.40 -28.90
C PHE A 280 -0.96 -5.71 -30.21
N VAL A 281 -0.95 -6.48 -31.30
CA VAL A 281 -1.33 -5.99 -32.64
C VAL A 281 -2.72 -6.50 -32.99
N GLU A 282 -2.95 -7.80 -32.83
CA GLU A 282 -4.22 -8.46 -33.12
C GLU A 282 -4.39 -9.70 -32.24
N GLU A 283 -5.61 -10.22 -32.19
CA GLU A 283 -5.89 -11.50 -31.57
C GLU A 283 -5.17 -12.62 -32.32
N GLY A 284 -4.57 -13.56 -31.60
CA GLY A 284 -3.79 -14.61 -32.25
C GLY A 284 -3.29 -15.70 -31.32
N GLU A 285 -2.93 -16.85 -31.90
CA GLU A 285 -2.38 -17.97 -31.16
C GLU A 285 -0.97 -17.64 -30.65
N MET A 286 -0.77 -17.83 -29.35
CA MET A 286 0.52 -17.69 -28.70
C MET A 286 1.29 -19.01 -28.77
N VAL A 287 2.61 -18.93 -28.95
CA VAL A 287 3.46 -20.12 -28.97
C VAL A 287 3.53 -20.69 -27.56
N SER A 288 2.79 -21.78 -27.33
CA SER A 288 2.66 -22.38 -26.00
C SER A 288 2.97 -23.88 -25.99
N GLN A 289 3.52 -24.35 -24.88
CA GLN A 289 3.87 -25.74 -24.64
C GLN A 289 3.66 -26.07 -23.15
N TYR A 290 3.28 -27.29 -22.81
CA TYR A 290 3.24 -27.71 -21.41
C TYR A 290 4.62 -28.14 -20.94
N ASP A 291 5.04 -27.67 -19.77
CA ASP A 291 6.25 -28.10 -19.11
C ASP A 291 5.91 -28.93 -17.85
N PRO A 292 6.11 -30.27 -17.90
CA PRO A 292 5.89 -31.13 -16.74
C PRO A 292 6.76 -30.79 -15.53
N LYS A 293 7.95 -30.19 -15.74
CA LYS A 293 8.87 -29.82 -14.65
C LYS A 293 8.39 -28.57 -13.91
N ALA A 294 7.85 -27.60 -14.65
CA ALA A 294 7.26 -26.40 -14.09
C ALA A 294 5.80 -26.60 -13.62
N GLY A 295 5.16 -27.69 -14.03
CA GLY A 295 3.78 -28.02 -13.70
C GLY A 295 2.76 -27.05 -14.31
N GLY A 296 3.05 -26.51 -15.50
CA GLY A 296 2.26 -25.44 -16.10
C GLY A 296 2.48 -25.26 -17.60
N ILE A 297 1.70 -24.35 -18.18
CA ILE A 297 1.77 -23.96 -19.59
C ILE A 297 2.81 -22.86 -19.73
N GLN A 298 3.83 -23.12 -20.53
CA GLN A 298 4.87 -22.17 -20.90
C GLN A 298 4.49 -21.49 -22.22
N ILE A 299 4.45 -20.17 -22.22
CA ILE A 299 4.15 -19.32 -23.36
C ILE A 299 5.39 -18.50 -23.69
N ARG A 300 5.77 -18.48 -24.97
CA ARG A 300 6.83 -17.58 -25.45
C ARG A 300 6.21 -16.24 -25.83
N LEU A 301 6.74 -15.19 -25.22
CA LEU A 301 6.38 -13.80 -25.52
C LEU A 301 7.27 -13.32 -26.67
N LYS A 302 6.67 -12.58 -27.60
CA LYS A 302 7.36 -11.98 -28.75
C LYS A 302 7.71 -10.53 -28.43
#